data_AF-A0A8J5LFD7-F1
#
_entry.id   AF-A0A8J5LFD7-F1
#
_cell.length_a   1.000
_cell.length_b   1.000
_cell.length_c   1.000
_cell.angle_alpha   90.00
_cell.angle_beta   90.00
_cell.angle_gamma   90.00
#
_symmetry.space_group_name_H-M   'P 1'
#
loop_
_entity.id
_entity.type
_entity.pdbx_description
1 polymer ?
#
loop_
_entity_poly.entity_id
_entity_poly.type
_entity_poly.pdbx_seq_one_letter_code
_entity_poly.pdbx_strand_id
1 'polypeptide(L)'
;MQPKGRPLLSILFLVSFSSLFLLFSYRSSSSSFRSSIPLSPTSNPNSRFTFIIKVLTYDRIASLRRCLRSLAAADYAGDRVHLHVLVDHFRVANGSSDSTVDSQLEESRRILDLVDRIGWPHGEKIVHYRTANVGLQAQWLEAWWPSSDDEFAFVVEDDLELSPLYYKFLKGLILKYYYDPANFDPSIYGASLQRPRFVADHTVALNCFKLISVLEILVHMNSAVEMAFFL
;
A
#
# COMPACT_ATOMS: atom_id res chain seq x y z
N MET A 1 0.10 -75.66 -23.73
CA MET A 1 0.41 -75.31 -22.33
C MET A 1 0.90 -73.87 -22.29
N GLN A 2 0.12 -72.98 -21.70
CA GLN A 2 0.41 -71.56 -21.48
C GLN A 2 0.94 -71.38 -20.05
N PRO A 3 2.02 -70.62 -19.80
CA PRO A 3 2.28 -70.11 -18.45
C PRO A 3 1.64 -68.72 -18.30
N LYS A 4 0.63 -68.66 -17.45
CA LYS A 4 0.10 -67.43 -16.83
C LYS A 4 1.11 -66.89 -15.83
N GLY A 5 1.50 -65.62 -15.99
CA GLY A 5 2.12 -64.82 -14.93
C GLY A 5 2.38 -63.40 -15.42
N ARG A 6 2.15 -62.32 -14.68
CA ARG A 6 1.53 -62.04 -13.37
C ARG A 6 1.10 -60.55 -13.46
N PRO A 7 -0.14 -60.14 -13.14
CA PRO A 7 -0.56 -58.72 -13.22
C PRO A 7 -0.14 -57.89 -11.99
N LEU A 8 0.81 -58.37 -11.19
CA LEU A 8 1.15 -57.80 -9.87
C LEU A 8 2.03 -56.55 -9.95
N LEU A 9 2.84 -56.40 -11.01
CA LEU A 9 3.75 -55.25 -11.15
C LEU A 9 3.00 -53.95 -11.52
N SER A 10 1.96 -54.05 -12.35
CA SER A 10 1.15 -52.89 -12.77
C SER A 10 0.28 -52.34 -11.64
N ILE A 11 -0.15 -53.19 -10.71
CA ILE A 11 -0.96 -52.78 -9.55
C ILE A 11 -0.10 -51.98 -8.55
N LEU A 12 1.16 -52.38 -8.33
CA LEU A 12 2.08 -51.66 -7.45
C LEU A 12 2.41 -50.24 -7.95
N PHE A 13 2.52 -50.05 -9.27
CA PHE A 13 2.73 -48.72 -9.86
C PHE A 13 1.51 -47.78 -9.70
N LEU A 14 0.29 -48.31 -9.83
CA LEU A 14 -0.94 -47.52 -9.69
C LEU A 14 -1.19 -47.07 -8.24
N VAL A 15 -0.83 -47.90 -7.25
CA VAL A 15 -0.96 -47.54 -5.82
C VAL A 15 0.04 -46.43 -5.45
N SER A 16 1.25 -46.46 -6.01
CA SER A 16 2.29 -45.44 -5.76
C SER A 16 1.94 -44.05 -6.35
N PHE A 17 1.23 -43.99 -7.47
CA PHE A 17 0.84 -42.72 -8.08
C PHE A 17 -0.35 -42.07 -7.34
N SER A 18 -1.25 -42.90 -6.80
CA SER A 18 -2.37 -42.45 -5.98
C SER A 18 -1.92 -41.84 -4.64
N SER A 19 -0.88 -42.39 -4.00
CA SER A 19 -0.35 -41.84 -2.74
C SER A 19 0.33 -40.47 -2.92
N LEU A 20 0.97 -40.23 -4.07
CA LEU A 20 1.57 -38.92 -4.40
C LEU A 20 0.50 -37.86 -4.70
N PHE A 21 -0.60 -38.25 -5.36
CA PHE A 21 -1.72 -37.35 -5.63
C PHE A 21 -2.46 -36.98 -4.33
N LEU A 22 -2.62 -37.93 -3.40
CA LEU A 22 -3.23 -37.65 -2.09
C LEU A 22 -2.35 -36.76 -1.21
N LEU A 23 -1.02 -36.89 -1.25
CA LEU A 23 -0.10 -35.99 -0.54
C LEU A 23 -0.06 -34.57 -1.14
N PHE A 24 -0.20 -34.42 -2.45
CA PHE A 24 -0.30 -33.11 -3.10
C PHE A 24 -1.66 -32.45 -2.87
N SER A 25 -2.75 -33.23 -2.92
CA SER A 25 -4.12 -32.75 -2.64
C SER A 25 -4.32 -32.37 -1.17
N TYR A 26 -3.63 -33.04 -0.24
CA TYR A 26 -3.66 -32.68 1.18
C TYR A 26 -2.93 -31.37 1.48
N ARG A 27 -2.08 -30.89 0.55
CA ARG A 27 -1.44 -29.57 0.67
C ARG A 27 -2.29 -28.42 0.11
N SER A 28 -3.48 -28.72 -0.41
CA SER A 28 -4.39 -27.74 -0.99
C SER A 28 -5.77 -27.86 -0.37
N SER A 29 -5.89 -27.60 0.94
CA SER A 29 -7.14 -27.15 1.53
C SER A 29 -6.91 -26.47 2.87
N SER A 30 -7.68 -25.40 3.07
CA SER A 30 -7.89 -24.60 4.29
C SER A 30 -6.82 -23.57 4.68
N SER A 31 -6.60 -22.56 3.83
CA SER A 31 -6.54 -21.19 4.37
C SER A 31 -7.97 -20.75 4.68
N SER A 32 -8.46 -21.06 5.87
CA SER A 32 -9.66 -20.44 6.41
C SER A 32 -9.43 -18.94 6.45
N PHE A 33 -10.06 -18.19 5.54
CA PHE A 33 -10.17 -16.74 5.65
C PHE A 33 -10.98 -16.44 6.92
N ARG A 34 -10.29 -16.27 8.05
CA ARG A 34 -10.80 -15.54 9.19
C ARG A 34 -10.54 -14.07 8.91
N SER A 35 -11.59 -13.35 8.53
CA SER A 35 -11.67 -11.91 8.76
C SER A 35 -11.75 -11.66 10.27
N SER A 36 -10.60 -11.75 10.93
CA SER A 36 -10.38 -11.12 12.22
C SER A 36 -9.32 -10.08 11.98
N ILE A 37 -9.72 -8.81 11.89
CA ILE A 37 -8.80 -7.67 12.01
C ILE A 37 -8.12 -7.85 13.36
N PRO A 38 -6.82 -8.19 13.43
CA PRO A 38 -6.09 -8.03 14.66
C PRO A 38 -5.70 -6.56 14.68
N LEU A 39 -6.46 -5.73 15.39
CA LEU A 39 -5.90 -4.48 15.92
C LEU A 39 -4.86 -4.90 16.97
N SER A 40 -3.68 -5.24 16.50
CA SER A 40 -2.51 -5.48 17.33
C SER A 40 -1.49 -4.45 16.91
N PRO A 41 -1.27 -3.38 17.70
CA PRO A 41 -0.16 -2.48 17.49
C PRO A 41 1.10 -3.30 17.80
N THR A 42 1.65 -3.94 16.78
CA THR A 42 3.01 -4.48 16.81
C THR A 42 3.95 -3.29 16.62
N SER A 43 3.93 -2.36 17.57
CA SER A 43 4.97 -1.37 17.71
C SER A 43 6.22 -2.10 18.15
N ASN A 44 7.31 -1.88 17.42
CA ASN A 44 8.63 -2.15 17.97
C ASN A 44 8.72 -1.31 19.25
N PRO A 45 9.10 -1.84 20.43
CA PRO A 45 9.06 -1.10 21.69
C PRO A 45 9.95 0.16 21.70
N ASN A 46 10.78 0.35 20.67
CA ASN A 46 11.64 1.52 20.47
C ASN A 46 11.09 2.59 19.52
N SER A 47 10.00 2.33 18.77
CA SER A 47 9.43 3.33 17.86
C SER A 47 8.43 4.21 18.61
N ARG A 48 8.66 5.54 18.59
CA ARG A 48 7.73 6.51 19.20
C ARG A 48 6.39 6.62 18.49
N PHE A 49 6.34 6.24 17.21
CA PHE A 49 5.15 6.35 16.37
C PHE A 49 5.03 5.21 15.36
N THR A 50 3.83 5.04 14.82
CA THR A 50 3.52 4.18 13.67
C THR A 50 3.57 5.01 12.40
N PHE A 51 4.25 4.51 11.38
CA PHE A 51 4.31 5.16 10.07
C PHE A 51 3.74 4.25 8.98
N ILE A 52 2.76 4.78 8.24
CA ILE A 52 2.03 4.02 7.22
C ILE A 52 2.12 4.74 5.87
N ILE A 53 2.65 4.07 4.86
CA ILE A 53 2.62 4.55 3.48
C ILE A 53 1.31 4.13 2.85
N LYS A 54 0.57 5.08 2.26
CA LYS A 54 -0.68 4.85 1.53
C LYS A 54 -0.42 5.13 0.05
N VAL A 55 -0.33 4.08 -0.77
CA VAL A 55 -0.13 4.24 -2.22
C VAL A 55 -1.48 4.24 -2.92
N LEU A 56 -1.81 5.30 -3.63
CA LEU A 56 -3.00 5.41 -4.48
C LEU A 56 -2.64 4.96 -5.90
N THR A 57 -3.40 4.03 -6.48
CA THR A 57 -3.13 3.53 -7.83
C THR A 57 -4.42 3.19 -8.57
N TYR A 58 -4.36 3.29 -9.89
CA TYR A 58 -5.48 2.97 -10.77
C TYR A 58 -5.08 1.98 -11.88
N ASP A 59 -4.67 2.48 -13.06
CA ASP A 59 -4.43 1.69 -14.28
C ASP A 59 -3.02 1.91 -14.87
N ARG A 60 -2.07 2.42 -14.07
CA ARG A 60 -0.72 2.79 -14.53
C ARG A 60 0.36 1.82 -14.01
N ILE A 61 0.30 0.55 -14.42
CA ILE A 61 1.17 -0.52 -13.88
C ILE A 61 2.67 -0.22 -13.92
N ALA A 62 3.16 0.43 -14.97
CA ALA A 62 4.59 0.77 -15.11
C ALA A 62 5.02 1.85 -14.11
N SER A 63 4.19 2.87 -13.90
CA SER A 63 4.41 3.91 -12.90
C SER A 63 4.36 3.31 -11.50
N LEU A 64 3.30 2.54 -11.20
CA LEU A 64 3.15 1.84 -9.92
C LEU A 64 4.38 0.99 -9.58
N ARG A 65 4.91 0.26 -10.56
CA ARG A 65 6.12 -0.55 -10.37
C ARG A 65 7.33 0.30 -9.98
N ARG A 66 7.52 1.47 -10.60
CA ARG A 66 8.61 2.40 -10.26
C ARG A 66 8.41 2.97 -8.86
N CYS A 67 7.21 3.46 -8.55
CA CYS A 67 6.85 3.99 -7.24
C CYS A 67 7.12 2.97 -6.12
N LEU A 68 6.56 1.76 -6.22
CA LEU A 68 6.73 0.70 -5.23
C LEU A 68 8.19 0.24 -5.08
N ARG A 69 8.96 0.22 -6.17
CA ARG A 69 10.40 -0.08 -6.10
C ARG A 69 11.18 1.00 -5.36
N SER A 70 10.89 2.28 -5.62
CA SER A 70 11.56 3.38 -4.92
C SER A 70 11.23 3.38 -3.42
N LEU A 71 9.97 3.11 -3.06
CA LEU A 71 9.55 2.92 -1.67
C LEU A 71 10.27 1.75 -1.02
N ALA A 72 10.30 0.58 -1.66
CA ALA A 72 10.95 -0.60 -1.10
C ALA A 72 12.47 -0.42 -0.91
N ALA A 73 13.11 0.41 -1.74
CA ALA A 73 14.54 0.69 -1.70
C ALA A 73 14.93 1.79 -0.69
N ALA A 74 13.97 2.46 -0.05
CA ALA A 74 14.26 3.56 0.86
C ALA A 74 14.88 3.08 2.18
N ASP A 75 15.67 3.97 2.80
CA ASP A 75 16.29 3.75 4.09
C ASP A 75 15.34 4.20 5.21
N TYR A 76 14.65 3.23 5.81
CA TYR A 76 13.73 3.42 6.93
C TYR A 76 14.44 3.49 8.30
N ALA A 77 15.77 3.60 8.33
CA ALA A 77 16.56 3.73 9.57
C ALA A 77 16.31 2.62 10.61
N GLY A 78 15.92 1.42 10.15
CA GLY A 78 15.57 0.27 11.00
C GLY A 78 14.18 0.33 11.62
N ASP A 79 13.39 1.38 11.34
CA ASP A 79 12.02 1.50 11.84
C ASP A 79 11.07 0.59 11.08
N ARG A 80 10.02 0.16 11.77
CA ARG A 80 8.93 -0.60 11.16
C ARG A 80 8.00 0.36 10.43
N VAL A 81 7.84 0.16 9.12
CA VAL A 81 7.00 0.99 8.26
C VAL A 81 5.99 0.12 7.50
N HIS A 82 4.71 0.43 7.66
CA HIS A 82 3.63 -0.28 7.00
C HIS A 82 3.40 0.27 5.59
N LEU A 83 2.96 -0.60 4.68
CA LEU A 83 2.55 -0.25 3.33
C LEU A 83 1.12 -0.69 3.09
N HIS A 84 0.26 0.25 2.71
CA HIS A 84 -1.08 -0.03 2.23
C HIS A 84 -1.16 0.43 0.78
N VAL A 85 -1.52 -0.48 -0.12
CA VAL A 85 -1.75 -0.15 -1.53
C VAL A 85 -3.25 -0.11 -1.78
N LEU A 86 -3.77 1.07 -2.10
CA LEU A 86 -5.16 1.34 -2.39
C LEU A 86 -5.36 1.35 -3.91
N VAL A 87 -5.99 0.30 -4.41
CA VAL A 87 -6.23 0.07 -5.84
C VAL A 87 -7.68 0.42 -6.15
N ASP A 88 -7.88 1.43 -6.99
CA ASP A 88 -9.21 1.82 -7.46
C ASP A 88 -9.73 0.84 -8.52
N HIS A 89 -11.05 0.66 -8.57
CA HIS A 89 -11.66 -0.25 -9.54
C HIS A 89 -11.69 0.39 -10.93
N PHE A 90 -11.64 -0.40 -12.01
CA PHE A 90 -11.81 0.11 -13.37
C PHE A 90 -13.20 0.67 -13.62
N ARG A 91 -13.28 1.66 -14.51
CA ARG A 91 -14.55 2.28 -14.92
C ARG A 91 -15.19 1.48 -16.05
N VAL A 92 -16.41 1.00 -15.85
CA VAL A 92 -17.26 0.46 -16.92
C VAL A 92 -18.20 1.57 -17.39
N ALA A 93 -18.02 2.05 -18.62
CA ALA A 93 -18.91 3.04 -19.21
C ALA A 93 -20.17 2.37 -19.80
N ASN A 94 -21.28 3.11 -19.84
CA ASN A 94 -22.48 2.64 -20.54
C ASN A 94 -22.16 2.43 -22.03
N GLY A 95 -22.49 1.25 -22.55
CA GLY A 95 -22.19 0.87 -23.94
C GLY A 95 -20.76 0.35 -24.16
N SER A 96 -19.99 0.06 -23.10
CA SER A 96 -18.71 -0.64 -23.23
C SER A 96 -18.91 -2.02 -23.88
N SER A 97 -18.07 -2.38 -24.85
CA SER A 97 -18.08 -3.73 -25.40
C SER A 97 -17.49 -4.74 -24.40
N ASP A 98 -17.91 -6.00 -24.50
CA ASP A 98 -17.34 -7.09 -23.69
C ASP A 98 -15.81 -7.14 -23.79
N SER A 99 -15.26 -6.94 -24.99
CA SER A 99 -13.81 -6.89 -25.22
C SER A 99 -13.10 -5.77 -24.46
N THR A 100 -13.78 -4.63 -24.24
CA THR A 100 -13.22 -3.50 -23.49
C THR A 100 -13.18 -3.85 -22.01
N VAL A 101 -14.29 -4.41 -21.49
CA VAL A 101 -14.39 -4.85 -20.09
C VAL A 101 -13.36 -5.94 -19.78
N ASP A 102 -13.19 -6.91 -20.67
CA ASP A 102 -12.19 -7.96 -20.54
C ASP A 102 -10.77 -7.39 -20.47
N SER A 103 -10.46 -6.37 -21.29
CA SER A 103 -9.14 -5.73 -21.28
C SER A 103 -8.86 -4.98 -19.98
N GLN A 104 -9.86 -4.29 -19.44
CA GLN A 104 -9.74 -3.56 -18.16
C GLN A 104 -9.62 -4.51 -16.97
N LEU A 105 -10.37 -5.61 -17.00
CA LEU A 105 -10.29 -6.66 -16.00
C LEU A 105 -8.92 -7.35 -16.00
N GLU A 106 -8.36 -7.61 -17.18
CA GLU A 106 -7.02 -8.15 -17.34
C GLU A 106 -5.94 -7.20 -16.81
N GLU A 107 -6.04 -5.89 -17.09
CA GLU A 107 -5.10 -4.91 -16.55
C GLU A 107 -5.19 -4.80 -15.03
N SER A 108 -6.41 -4.81 -14.48
CA SER A 108 -6.63 -4.83 -13.03
C SER A 108 -5.99 -6.06 -12.36
N ARG A 109 -6.12 -7.24 -12.97
CA ARG A 109 -5.46 -8.46 -12.49
C ARG A 109 -3.94 -8.32 -12.49
N ARG A 110 -3.35 -7.74 -13.55
CA ARG A 110 -1.90 -7.52 -13.62
C ARG A 110 -1.39 -6.56 -12.55
N ILE A 111 -2.17 -5.55 -12.21
CA ILE A 111 -1.86 -4.63 -11.12
C ILE A 111 -1.88 -5.34 -9.77
N LEU A 112 -2.92 -6.13 -9.49
CA LEU A 112 -2.99 -6.93 -8.26
C LEU A 112 -1.83 -7.94 -8.19
N ASP A 113 -1.54 -8.64 -9.28
CA ASP A 113 -0.39 -9.55 -9.37
C ASP A 113 0.96 -8.86 -9.11
N LEU A 114 1.14 -7.64 -9.63
CA LEU A 114 2.33 -6.84 -9.36
C LEU A 114 2.45 -6.51 -7.87
N VAL A 115 1.37 -6.01 -7.27
CA VAL A 115 1.35 -5.58 -5.87
C VAL A 115 1.58 -6.76 -4.93
N ASP A 116 0.97 -7.91 -5.21
CA ASP A 116 1.12 -9.12 -4.42
C ASP A 116 2.56 -9.63 -4.44
N ARG A 117 3.21 -9.60 -5.60
CA ARG A 117 4.59 -10.09 -5.78
C ARG A 117 5.67 -9.16 -5.23
N ILE A 118 5.40 -7.86 -5.07
CA ILE A 118 6.38 -6.95 -4.49
C ILE A 118 6.58 -7.28 -3.01
N GLY A 119 7.83 -7.61 -2.64
CA GLY A 119 8.22 -7.83 -1.26
C GLY A 119 8.25 -6.52 -0.48
N TRP A 120 7.80 -6.57 0.77
CA TRP A 120 7.86 -5.43 1.69
C TRP A 120 8.57 -5.85 2.98
N PRO A 121 9.89 -5.60 3.10
CA PRO A 121 10.67 -6.07 4.24
C PRO A 121 10.54 -5.18 5.49
N HIS A 122 9.94 -4.00 5.35
CA HIS A 122 9.97 -2.94 6.37
C HIS A 122 8.82 -3.02 7.37
N GLY A 123 7.75 -3.77 7.08
CA GLY A 123 6.58 -3.86 7.96
C GLY A 123 5.45 -4.68 7.35
N GLU A 124 4.22 -4.40 7.76
CA GLU A 124 3.05 -5.06 7.16
C GLU A 124 2.74 -4.49 5.78
N LYS A 125 2.33 -5.35 4.85
CA LYS A 125 1.79 -4.96 3.55
C LYS A 125 0.32 -5.36 3.49
N ILE A 126 -0.56 -4.40 3.23
CA ILE A 126 -2.00 -4.61 3.01
C ILE A 126 -2.40 -4.09 1.63
N VAL A 127 -3.22 -4.84 0.91
CA VAL A 127 -3.77 -4.43 -0.38
C VAL A 127 -5.27 -4.20 -0.22
N HIS A 128 -5.71 -2.98 -0.51
CA HIS A 128 -7.11 -2.60 -0.50
C HIS A 128 -7.60 -2.41 -1.93
N TYR A 129 -8.35 -3.36 -2.45
CA TYR A 129 -8.99 -3.26 -3.75
C TYR A 129 -10.44 -2.79 -3.60
N ARG A 130 -10.83 -1.75 -4.34
CA ARG A 130 -12.19 -1.23 -4.31
C ARG A 130 -13.12 -2.06 -5.18
N THR A 131 -14.39 -2.13 -4.77
CA THR A 131 -15.46 -2.78 -5.55
C THR A 131 -16.08 -1.87 -6.60
N ALA A 132 -15.80 -0.56 -6.57
CA ALA A 132 -16.30 0.45 -7.50
C ALA A 132 -15.24 1.54 -7.73
N ASN A 133 -15.26 2.17 -8.91
CA ASN A 133 -14.36 3.27 -9.22
C ASN A 133 -14.82 4.51 -8.48
N VAL A 134 -13.98 5.09 -7.64
CA VAL A 134 -14.32 6.32 -6.89
C VAL A 134 -13.60 7.55 -7.44
N GLY A 135 -12.55 7.35 -8.23
CA GLY A 135 -11.76 8.44 -8.80
C GLY A 135 -10.78 9.05 -7.79
N LEU A 136 -9.88 9.89 -8.30
CA LEU A 136 -8.72 10.38 -7.54
C LEU A 136 -9.11 11.15 -6.27
N GLN A 137 -10.11 12.04 -6.34
CA GLN A 137 -10.50 12.88 -5.21
C GLN A 137 -11.00 12.04 -4.03
N ALA A 138 -11.87 11.05 -4.30
CA ALA A 138 -12.40 10.17 -3.27
C ALA A 138 -11.33 9.21 -2.74
N GLN A 139 -10.43 8.72 -3.60
CA GLN A 139 -9.27 7.94 -3.15
C GLN A 139 -8.43 8.71 -2.14
N TRP A 140 -8.15 9.99 -2.40
CA TRP A 140 -7.47 10.87 -1.46
C TRP A 140 -8.25 11.01 -0.15
N LEU A 141 -9.50 11.46 -0.21
CA LEU A 141 -10.37 11.69 0.96
C LEU A 141 -10.53 10.48 1.87
N GLU A 142 -10.49 9.27 1.30
CA GLU A 142 -10.69 8.01 2.03
C GLU A 142 -9.38 7.25 2.30
N ALA A 143 -8.22 7.83 1.99
CA ALA A 143 -6.93 7.13 2.06
C ALA A 143 -6.51 6.76 3.50
N TRP A 144 -6.95 7.54 4.49
CA TRP A 144 -6.46 7.42 5.85
C TRP A 144 -7.46 7.92 6.90
N TRP A 145 -7.61 7.13 7.97
CA TRP A 145 -8.29 7.49 9.20
C TRP A 145 -7.40 7.06 10.38
N PRO A 146 -6.78 8.00 11.12
CA PRO A 146 -5.81 7.66 12.15
C PRO A 146 -6.43 6.84 13.28
N SER A 147 -5.73 5.79 13.72
CA SER A 147 -6.16 5.01 14.89
C SER A 147 -5.67 5.57 16.23
N SER A 148 -4.67 6.46 16.21
CA SER A 148 -4.08 7.10 17.39
C SER A 148 -3.39 8.42 17.03
N ASP A 149 -2.98 9.17 18.05
CA ASP A 149 -2.20 10.40 17.88
C ASP A 149 -0.76 10.14 17.45
N ASP A 150 -0.23 8.96 17.74
CA ASP A 150 1.12 8.51 17.36
C ASP A 150 1.10 7.69 16.04
N GLU A 151 0.09 7.89 15.18
CA GLU A 151 0.02 7.32 13.84
C GLU A 151 0.16 8.41 12.79
N PHE A 152 1.11 8.24 11.87
CA PHE A 152 1.37 9.15 10.77
C PHE A 152 1.24 8.41 9.45
N ALA A 153 0.51 8.98 8.49
CA ALA A 153 0.44 8.45 7.13
C ALA A 153 1.29 9.27 6.15
N PHE A 154 1.83 8.60 5.14
CA PHE A 154 2.41 9.26 3.98
C PHE A 154 1.69 8.76 2.74
N VAL A 155 0.86 9.63 2.17
CA VAL A 155 0.03 9.31 1.00
C VAL A 155 0.79 9.67 -0.27
N VAL A 156 0.88 8.74 -1.20
CA VAL A 156 1.64 8.88 -2.45
C VAL A 156 0.84 8.35 -3.63
N GLU A 157 0.93 9.03 -4.76
CA GLU A 157 0.39 8.54 -6.03
C GLU A 157 1.37 7.58 -6.72
N ASP A 158 0.85 6.72 -7.58
CA ASP A 158 1.61 5.70 -8.32
C ASP A 158 2.61 6.28 -9.33
N ASP A 159 2.57 7.59 -9.63
CA ASP A 159 3.49 8.26 -10.54
C ASP A 159 4.67 8.97 -9.86
N LEU A 160 4.79 8.87 -8.54
CA LEU A 160 5.93 9.38 -7.80
C LEU A 160 7.10 8.39 -7.78
N GLU A 161 8.32 8.92 -7.75
CA GLU A 161 9.55 8.20 -7.48
C GLU A 161 10.30 8.94 -6.37
N LEU A 162 10.58 8.25 -5.28
CA LEU A 162 11.07 8.89 -4.06
C LEU A 162 12.56 8.68 -3.86
N SER A 163 13.20 9.70 -3.29
CA SER A 163 14.59 9.59 -2.82
C SER A 163 14.70 8.50 -1.75
N PRO A 164 15.77 7.69 -1.73
CA PRO A 164 16.01 6.72 -0.66
C PRO A 164 16.07 7.32 0.75
N LEU A 165 16.24 8.65 0.88
CA LEU A 165 16.33 9.36 2.16
C LEU A 165 15.02 10.04 2.59
N TYR A 166 13.94 9.92 1.82
CA TYR A 166 12.69 10.64 2.08
C TYR A 166 12.14 10.37 3.50
N TYR A 167 12.25 9.13 3.97
CA TYR A 167 11.75 8.74 5.29
C TYR A 167 12.52 9.43 6.41
N LYS A 168 13.85 9.52 6.32
CA LYS A 168 14.66 10.20 7.34
C LYS A 168 14.29 11.67 7.47
N PHE A 169 13.98 12.32 6.35
CA PHE A 169 13.47 13.68 6.35
C PHE A 169 12.12 13.77 7.09
N LEU A 170 11.14 12.94 6.72
CA LEU A 170 9.82 12.93 7.37
C LEU A 170 9.90 12.58 8.86
N LYS A 171 10.71 11.59 9.23
CA LYS A 171 10.99 11.23 10.63
C LYS A 171 11.58 12.43 11.39
N GLY A 172 12.51 13.16 10.79
CA GLY A 172 13.08 14.38 11.37
C GLY A 172 12.02 15.45 11.63
N LEU A 173 11.10 15.68 10.70
CA LEU A 173 9.99 16.62 10.87
C LEU A 173 9.07 16.21 12.02
N ILE A 174 8.64 14.95 12.06
CA ILE A 174 7.77 14.42 13.11
C ILE A 174 8.44 14.57 14.48
N LEU A 175 9.69 14.14 14.61
CA LEU A 175 10.41 14.21 15.88
C LEU A 175 10.60 15.66 16.35
N LYS A 176 10.89 16.59 15.43
CA LYS A 176 11.14 17.99 15.76
C LYS A 176 9.87 18.77 16.09
N TYR A 177 8.81 18.63 15.30
CA TYR A 177 7.64 19.49 15.41
C TYR A 177 6.48 18.86 16.19
N TYR A 178 6.48 17.55 16.38
CA TYR A 178 5.44 16.85 17.14
C TYR A 178 5.90 16.35 18.51
N TYR A 179 7.12 15.80 18.61
CA TYR A 179 7.58 15.16 19.85
C TYR A 179 8.55 15.99 20.70
N ASP A 180 9.23 17.00 20.14
CA ASP A 180 10.13 17.86 20.90
C ASP A 180 9.34 19.01 21.56
N PRO A 181 9.20 19.05 22.90
CA PRO A 181 8.41 20.09 23.57
C PRO A 181 8.90 21.51 23.33
N ALA A 182 10.19 21.69 23.01
CA ALA A 182 10.75 23.02 22.73
C ALA A 182 10.38 23.55 21.34
N ASN A 183 10.03 22.66 20.41
CA ASN A 183 9.72 22.97 19.02
C ASN A 183 8.29 22.53 18.60
N PHE A 184 7.50 22.03 19.56
CA PHE A 184 6.14 21.56 19.31
C PHE A 184 5.27 22.70 18.77
N ASP A 185 4.64 22.47 17.61
CA ASP A 185 3.75 23.42 16.98
C ASP A 185 2.46 22.74 16.51
N PRO A 186 1.32 22.95 17.19
CA PRO A 186 0.06 22.34 16.81
C PRO A 186 -0.53 22.90 15.50
N SER A 187 0.06 23.94 14.92
CA SER A 187 -0.34 24.46 13.60
C SER A 187 0.28 23.70 12.43
N ILE A 188 1.27 22.83 12.68
CA ILE A 188 1.91 22.00 11.65
C ILE A 188 1.16 20.67 11.51
N TYR A 189 0.34 20.58 10.47
CA TYR A 189 -0.47 19.38 10.20
C TYR A 189 0.18 18.39 9.22
N GLY A 190 1.28 18.76 8.55
CA GLY A 190 1.99 17.85 7.65
C GLY A 190 3.02 18.51 6.75
N ALA A 191 3.56 17.72 5.83
CA ALA A 191 4.45 18.15 4.77
C ALA A 191 3.92 17.66 3.41
N SER A 192 4.16 18.42 2.35
CA SER A 192 3.71 18.10 0.99
C SER A 192 4.85 18.25 -0.02
N LEU A 193 4.88 17.35 -1.00
CA LEU A 193 5.77 17.45 -2.18
C LEU A 193 5.18 18.29 -3.30
N GLN A 194 3.87 18.57 -3.24
CA GLN A 194 3.16 19.33 -4.26
C GLN A 194 2.90 20.76 -3.80
N ARG A 195 3.03 21.71 -4.74
CA ARG A 195 2.58 23.09 -4.51
C ARG A 195 1.06 23.11 -4.37
N PRO A 196 0.50 23.88 -3.41
CA PRO A 196 -0.94 24.00 -3.27
C PRO A 196 -1.53 24.60 -4.55
N ARG A 197 -2.37 23.81 -5.23
CA ARG A 197 -3.16 24.27 -6.39
C ARG A 197 -4.67 24.15 -6.16
N PHE A 198 -5.10 23.61 -5.02
CA PHE A 198 -6.49 23.44 -4.65
C PHE A 198 -6.81 24.21 -3.36
N VAL A 199 -7.88 25.00 -3.40
CA VAL A 199 -8.48 25.68 -2.24
C VAL A 199 -9.83 25.01 -2.03
N ALA A 200 -10.04 24.39 -0.87
CA ALA A 200 -11.35 23.84 -0.51
C ALA A 200 -12.31 25.00 -0.18
N ASP A 201 -13.50 25.00 -0.78
CA ASP A 201 -14.59 25.88 -0.35
C ASP A 201 -15.17 25.38 0.98
N HIS A 202 -15.70 26.30 1.79
CA HIS A 202 -15.95 26.21 3.24
C HIS A 202 -16.86 25.04 3.70
N THR A 203 -17.46 24.29 2.80
CA THR A 203 -18.49 23.29 3.10
C THR A 203 -17.94 21.89 3.38
N VAL A 204 -16.68 21.58 3.03
CA VAL A 204 -16.10 20.21 3.16
C VAL A 204 -15.19 20.05 4.40
N ALA A 205 -14.95 21.12 5.16
CA ALA A 205 -13.86 21.17 6.13
C ALA A 205 -14.09 20.41 7.45
N LEU A 206 -15.30 19.96 7.80
CA LEU A 206 -15.57 19.60 9.21
C LEU A 206 -15.27 18.14 9.63
N ASN A 207 -14.96 17.22 8.71
CA ASN A 207 -14.80 15.79 9.07
C ASN A 207 -13.46 15.14 8.69
N CYS A 208 -12.46 15.90 8.23
CA CYS A 208 -11.22 15.34 7.68
C CYS A 208 -9.95 16.04 8.20
N PHE A 209 -9.87 16.36 9.49
CA PHE A 209 -8.69 16.98 10.09
C PHE A 209 -7.68 15.93 10.59
N LYS A 210 -7.14 15.15 9.65
CA LYS A 210 -5.82 14.48 9.71
C LYS A 210 -5.61 13.79 8.36
N LEU A 211 -5.79 14.51 7.25
CA LEU A 211 -5.45 13.98 5.93
C LEU A 211 -4.22 14.75 5.42
N ILE A 212 -3.12 14.04 5.21
CA ILE A 212 -1.95 14.57 4.53
C ILE A 212 -2.29 14.63 3.04
N SER A 213 -2.75 15.81 2.60
CA SER A 213 -2.27 16.55 1.43
C SER A 213 -3.14 17.79 1.17
N VAL A 214 -2.47 18.94 1.16
CA VAL A 214 -2.93 20.27 0.70
C VAL A 214 -3.97 20.98 1.57
N LEU A 215 -3.50 21.71 2.58
CA LEU A 215 -4.03 23.03 2.99
C LEU A 215 -2.92 23.78 3.75
N GLU A 216 -2.61 25.01 3.33
CA GLU A 216 -1.64 25.99 3.90
C GLU A 216 -0.45 25.47 4.74
N ILE A 217 0.78 25.57 4.18
CA ILE A 217 1.90 26.09 4.97
C ILE A 217 1.94 27.58 4.65
N LEU A 218 1.16 28.38 5.38
CA LEU A 218 1.45 29.80 5.54
C LEU A 218 2.15 29.99 6.89
N VAL A 219 3.26 29.28 7.10
CA VAL A 219 4.22 29.72 8.11
C VAL A 219 5.08 30.76 7.43
N HIS A 220 4.97 31.99 7.93
CA HIS A 220 5.83 33.12 7.64
C HIS A 220 7.28 32.76 8.02
N MET A 221 7.94 31.92 7.22
CA MET A 221 9.34 31.55 7.38
C MET A 221 10.19 32.71 6.87
N ASN A 222 10.31 33.75 7.69
CA ASN A 222 11.46 34.64 7.60
C ASN A 222 12.71 33.81 7.90
N SER A 223 13.54 33.67 6.87
CA SER A 223 14.89 33.11 6.87
C SER A 223 15.02 31.59 6.75
N ALA A 224 15.52 31.19 5.58
CA ALA A 224 16.46 30.10 5.34
C ALA A 224 15.96 28.65 5.51
N VAL A 225 15.23 28.12 4.53
CA VAL A 225 15.52 26.81 3.89
C VAL A 225 14.98 26.83 2.45
N GLU A 226 15.65 27.60 1.58
CA GLU A 226 15.70 27.26 0.17
C GLU A 226 16.72 26.11 0.09
N MET A 227 16.29 24.86 -0.15
CA MET A 227 17.16 23.81 -0.72
C MET A 227 16.43 22.45 -0.85
N ALA A 228 16.70 21.84 -2.02
CA ALA A 228 16.60 20.42 -2.35
C ALA A 228 15.24 19.86 -2.77
N PHE A 229 14.79 20.25 -3.97
CA PHE A 229 14.13 19.30 -4.89
C PHE A 229 14.72 19.47 -6.29
N PHE A 230 15.76 18.70 -6.59
CA PHE A 230 16.14 18.24 -7.94
C PHE A 230 17.29 17.25 -7.77
N LEU A 231 17.00 15.97 -7.97
CA LEU A 231 17.80 15.00 -8.72
C LEU A 231 16.85 13.92 -9.22
#